data_AF-A0A195EL66-F1
#
_entry.id   AF-A0A195EL66-F1
#
_cell.length_a   1.000
_cell.length_b   1.000
_cell.length_c   1.000
_cell.angle_alpha   90.00
_cell.angle_beta   90.00
_cell.angle_gamma   90.00
#
_symmetry.space_group_name_H-M   'P 1'
#
loop_
_entity.id
_entity.type
_entity.pdbx_description
1 polymer ?
#
loop_
_entity_poly.entity_id
_entity_poly.type
_entity_poly.pdbx_seq_one_letter_code
_entity_poly.pdbx_strand_id
1 'polypeptide(L)'
;MTNRCETADQTDPLDGIMLCFLLILALCTRVYSANARHRTCWWNEVCKEEFHSKFRCRCPKWSYCRSPGRYYDAHCSMTRTGYIWTQPETSLSLEIDK
;
A
#
# COMPACT_ATOMS: atom_id res chain seq x y z
N MET A 1 32.20 25.59 -50.36
CA MET A 1 30.92 26.19 -49.93
C MET A 1 30.09 25.07 -49.34
N THR A 2 29.80 25.21 -48.05
CA THR A 2 29.14 24.26 -47.14
C THR A 2 27.69 24.02 -47.53
N ASN A 3 27.27 22.77 -47.65
CA ASN A 3 25.87 22.36 -47.52
C ASN A 3 25.82 21.08 -46.67
N ARG A 4 25.82 21.27 -45.36
CA ARG A 4 25.44 20.24 -44.39
C ARG A 4 23.96 20.50 -44.08
N CYS A 5 23.06 19.79 -44.76
CA CYS A 5 21.66 19.72 -44.32
C CYS A 5 21.61 18.72 -43.17
N GLU A 6 21.87 19.20 -41.94
CA GLU A 6 21.46 18.50 -40.72
C GLU A 6 19.95 18.73 -40.57
N THR A 7 19.14 17.80 -41.08
CA THR A 7 17.73 17.71 -40.70
C THR A 7 17.68 17.19 -39.27
N ALA A 8 17.59 18.13 -38.33
CA ALA A 8 17.12 17.87 -36.99
C ALA A 8 15.62 17.53 -37.02
N ASP A 9 15.23 16.77 -36.01
CA ASP A 9 13.85 16.55 -35.55
C ASP A 9 13.05 15.46 -36.29
N GLN A 10 13.46 14.22 -36.06
CA GLN A 10 12.60 13.05 -36.22
C GLN A 10 11.98 12.75 -34.84
N THR A 11 10.92 13.48 -34.44
CA THR A 11 10.05 13.04 -33.34
C THR A 11 9.25 11.85 -33.82
N ASP A 12 9.69 10.65 -33.44
CA ASP A 12 9.07 9.39 -33.82
C ASP A 12 7.68 9.23 -33.15
N PRO A 13 6.68 8.65 -33.85
CA PRO A 13 5.32 8.42 -33.33
C PRO A 13 5.24 7.47 -32.11
N LEU A 14 6.39 6.93 -31.68
CA LEU A 14 6.57 6.08 -30.52
C LEU A 14 6.62 6.88 -29.20
N ASP A 15 6.87 8.19 -29.25
CA ASP A 15 6.91 9.03 -28.04
C ASP A 15 5.52 9.21 -27.39
N GLY A 16 4.47 9.38 -28.19
CA GLY A 16 3.10 9.51 -27.68
C GLY A 16 2.58 8.23 -27.04
N ILE A 17 2.93 7.08 -27.62
CA ILE A 17 2.58 5.76 -27.10
C ILE A 17 3.35 5.49 -25.80
N MET A 18 4.64 5.83 -25.75
CA MET A 18 5.46 5.71 -24.54
C MET A 18 5.00 6.65 -23.44
N LEU A 19 4.66 7.90 -23.75
CA LEU A 19 4.02 8.81 -22.79
C LEU A 19 2.71 8.23 -22.26
N CYS A 20 1.85 7.69 -23.13
CA CYS A 20 0.60 7.05 -22.72
C CYS A 20 0.86 5.87 -21.77
N PHE A 21 1.78 4.96 -22.10
CA PHE A 21 2.10 3.83 -21.24
C PHE A 21 2.68 4.29 -19.89
N LEU A 22 3.57 5.28 -19.88
CA LEU A 22 4.13 5.83 -18.63
C LEU A 22 3.06 6.53 -17.78
N LEU A 23 2.13 7.26 -18.40
CA LEU A 23 1.00 7.88 -17.71
C LEU A 23 0.03 6.83 -17.16
N ILE A 24 -0.29 5.78 -17.94
CA ILE A 24 -1.11 4.65 -17.49
C ILE A 24 -0.43 3.91 -16.35
N LEU A 25 0.88 3.60 -16.44
CA LEU A 25 1.63 2.96 -15.35
C LEU A 25 1.71 3.84 -14.10
N ALA A 26 1.90 5.16 -14.25
CA ALA A 26 1.90 6.10 -13.12
C ALA A 26 0.53 6.22 -12.44
N LEU A 27 -0.57 6.18 -13.21
CA LEU A 27 -1.93 6.15 -12.67
C LEU A 27 -2.24 4.79 -12.03
N CYS A 28 -1.86 3.69 -12.68
CA CYS A 28 -2.06 2.34 -12.17
C CYS A 28 -1.27 2.09 -10.88
N THR A 29 -0.03 2.56 -10.75
CA THR A 29 0.76 2.44 -9.51
C THR A 29 0.16 3.27 -8.36
N ARG A 30 -0.38 4.46 -8.65
CA ARG A 30 -1.11 5.29 -7.66
C ARG A 30 -2.43 4.65 -7.23
N VAL A 31 -3.19 4.05 -8.15
CA VAL A 31 -4.43 3.33 -7.83
C VAL A 31 -4.16 2.02 -7.09
N TYR A 32 -3.11 1.28 -7.47
CA TYR A 32 -2.74 0.03 -6.83
C TYR A 32 -2.28 0.23 -5.39
N SER A 33 -1.57 1.32 -5.10
CA SER A 33 -1.16 1.67 -3.73
C SER A 33 -2.33 2.10 -2.82
N ALA A 34 -3.49 2.48 -3.38
CA ALA A 34 -4.67 2.84 -2.59
C ALA A 34 -5.41 1.62 -2.02
N ASN A 35 -5.27 0.43 -2.64
CA ASN A 35 -5.99 -0.79 -2.23
C ASN A 35 -5.19 -1.73 -1.30
N ALA A 36 -3.94 -1.40 -0.96
CA ALA A 36 -3.15 -2.17 0.01
C ALA A 36 -3.64 -2.02 1.47
N ARG A 37 -4.64 -1.17 1.74
CA ARG A 37 -5.04 -0.75 3.10
C ARG A 37 -6.07 -1.63 3.81
N HIS A 38 -6.56 -2.69 3.15
CA HIS A 38 -7.67 -3.52 3.65
C HIS A 38 -7.39 -5.03 3.64
N ARG A 39 -6.12 -5.45 3.71
CA ARG A 39 -5.80 -6.88 3.87
C ARG A 39 -6.02 -7.32 5.31
N THR A 40 -6.78 -8.38 5.53
CA THR A 40 -6.85 -9.06 6.84
C THR A 40 -5.56 -9.85 7.07
N CYS A 41 -4.93 -9.67 8.24
CA CYS A 41 -3.73 -10.42 8.62
C CYS A 41 -4.07 -11.89 8.90
N TRP A 42 -3.12 -12.77 8.66
CA TRP A 42 -3.15 -14.14 9.16
C TRP A 42 -2.82 -14.21 10.66
N TRP A 43 -2.96 -15.39 11.25
CA TRP A 43 -2.57 -15.64 12.63
C TRP A 43 -1.07 -15.42 12.84
N ASN A 44 -0.71 -14.69 13.92
CA ASN A 44 0.67 -14.29 14.24
C ASN A 44 1.42 -13.49 13.16
N GLU A 45 0.75 -13.04 12.10
CA GLU A 45 1.35 -12.14 11.11
C GLU A 45 1.62 -10.76 11.73
N VAL A 46 2.69 -10.11 11.27
CA VAL A 46 3.05 -8.75 11.70
C VAL A 46 2.01 -7.76 11.19
N CYS A 47 1.22 -7.20 12.11
CA CYS A 47 0.23 -6.18 11.82
C CYS A 47 0.82 -4.76 11.83
N LYS A 48 1.91 -4.53 12.57
CA LYS A 48 2.60 -3.24 12.67
C LYS A 48 4.09 -3.45 12.93
N GLU A 49 4.94 -2.75 12.18
CA GLU A 49 6.39 -2.74 12.38
C GLU A 49 6.82 -1.68 13.39
N GLU A 50 7.99 -1.87 13.99
CA GLU A 50 8.63 -0.89 14.86
C GLU A 50 8.73 0.49 14.20
N PHE A 51 8.44 1.56 14.96
CA PHE A 51 8.47 2.96 14.51
C PHE A 51 7.49 3.34 13.37
N HIS A 52 6.77 2.39 12.76
CA HIS A 52 5.79 2.69 11.73
C HIS A 52 4.44 3.09 12.33
N SER A 53 3.90 4.25 11.92
CA SER A 53 2.57 4.69 12.36
C SER A 53 1.44 3.95 11.64
N LYS A 54 1.70 3.41 10.45
CA LYS A 54 0.74 2.70 9.60
C LYS A 54 0.73 1.19 9.91
N PHE A 55 -0.44 0.58 9.84
CA PHE A 55 -0.61 -0.87 9.90
C PHE A 55 -0.40 -1.50 8.53
N ARG A 56 0.23 -2.67 8.48
CA ARG A 56 0.40 -3.46 7.23
C ARG A 56 -0.87 -4.19 6.83
N CYS A 57 -1.60 -4.68 7.82
CA CYS A 57 -2.85 -5.43 7.65
C CYS A 57 -3.71 -5.28 8.91
N ARG A 58 -4.97 -5.71 8.85
CA ARG A 58 -5.93 -5.65 9.95
C ARG A 58 -6.10 -7.01 10.60
N CYS A 59 -5.95 -7.09 11.91
CA CYS A 59 -6.26 -8.31 12.64
C CYS A 59 -7.78 -8.56 12.60
N PRO A 60 -8.23 -9.82 12.48
CA PRO A 60 -9.65 -10.16 12.53
C PRO A 60 -10.27 -9.79 13.89
N LYS A 61 -11.61 -9.61 13.93
CA LYS A 61 -12.37 -9.11 15.10
C LYS A 61 -12.14 -9.88 16.41
N TRP A 62 -11.74 -11.15 16.32
CA TRP A 62 -11.48 -12.03 17.46
C TRP A 62 -10.02 -11.96 17.96
N SER A 63 -9.18 -11.09 17.39
CA SER A 63 -7.76 -10.96 17.72
C SER A 63 -7.32 -9.50 17.85
N TYR A 64 -6.16 -9.29 18.48
CA TYR A 64 -5.58 -8.00 18.78
C TYR A 64 -4.19 -7.89 18.15
N CYS A 65 -3.87 -6.70 17.62
CA CYS A 65 -2.53 -6.36 17.17
C CYS A 65 -1.66 -6.06 18.41
N ARG A 66 -0.84 -7.04 18.82
CA ARG A 66 -0.15 -7.06 20.11
C ARG A 66 1.36 -7.02 19.94
N SER A 67 2.04 -6.18 20.72
CA SER A 67 3.50 -6.21 20.89
C SER A 67 3.90 -6.35 22.37
N PRO A 68 5.12 -6.81 22.68
CA PRO A 68 5.67 -6.78 24.03
C PRO A 68 5.82 -5.35 24.61
N GLY A 69 6.02 -4.35 23.74
CA GLY A 69 6.18 -2.94 24.10
C GLY A 69 6.07 -2.01 22.88
N ARG A 70 6.34 -0.72 23.06
CA ARG A 70 6.19 0.30 21.99
C ARG A 70 7.25 0.22 20.87
N TYR A 71 8.39 -0.39 21.17
CA TYR A 71 9.55 -0.48 20.28
C TYR A 71 9.75 -1.89 19.74
N TYR A 72 8.64 -2.60 19.51
CA TYR A 72 8.64 -3.95 18.98
C TYR A 72 7.56 -4.08 17.93
N ASP A 73 7.77 -5.00 17.00
CA ASP A 73 6.74 -5.42 16.07
C ASP A 73 5.52 -5.96 16.81
N ALA A 74 4.36 -5.68 16.25
CA ALA A 74 3.10 -6.17 16.73
C ALA A 74 2.57 -7.27 15.81
N HIS A 75 2.03 -8.32 16.43
CA HIS A 75 1.50 -9.49 15.75
C HIS A 75 0.04 -9.71 16.13
N CYS A 76 -0.76 -10.31 15.25
CA CYS A 76 -2.14 -10.67 15.58
C CYS A 76 -2.17 -11.85 16.57
N SER A 77 -2.74 -11.61 17.75
CA SER A 77 -2.88 -12.60 18.83
C SER A 77 -4.25 -12.52 19.50
N MET A 78 -4.79 -13.63 19.98
CA MET A 78 -6.03 -13.66 20.79
C MET A 78 -5.82 -13.13 22.21
N THR A 79 -4.58 -13.02 22.64
CA THR A 79 -4.25 -12.60 24.01
C THR A 79 -4.25 -11.08 24.15
N ARG A 80 -4.88 -10.56 25.20
CA ARG A 80 -4.97 -9.12 25.49
C ARG A 80 -3.92 -8.65 26.51
N THR A 81 -2.78 -9.32 26.61
CA THR A 81 -1.68 -8.86 27.49
C THR A 81 -0.62 -8.11 26.68
N GLY A 82 0.25 -7.35 27.33
CA GLY A 82 1.24 -6.51 26.63
C GLY A 82 0.65 -5.22 26.06
N TYR A 83 1.35 -4.63 25.09
CA TYR A 83 0.95 -3.40 24.43
C TYR A 83 0.03 -3.70 23.26
N ILE A 84 -1.19 -3.16 23.28
CA ILE A 84 -2.20 -3.39 22.26
C ILE A 84 -2.31 -2.16 21.36
N TRP A 85 -2.16 -2.37 20.06
CA TRP A 85 -2.32 -1.33 19.05
C TRP A 85 -3.77 -1.31 18.54
N THR A 86 -4.47 -0.21 18.80
CA THR A 86 -5.83 -0.01 18.31
C THR A 86 -5.82 0.28 16.80
N GLN A 87 -6.46 -0.60 16.03
CA GLN A 87 -6.57 -0.46 14.58
C GLN A 87 -7.86 0.29 14.21
N PRO A 88 -7.81 1.29 13.32
CA PRO A 88 -8.98 2.09 12.94
C PRO A 88 -10.07 1.21 12.31
N GLU A 89 -11.34 1.45 12.64
CA GLU A 89 -12.48 0.72 12.09
C GLU A 89 -12.62 0.89 10.58
N THR A 90 -12.63 -0.24 9.88
CA THR A 90 -12.94 -0.29 8.45
C THR A 90 -14.45 -0.19 8.29
N SER A 91 -14.89 0.85 7.59
CA SER A 91 -16.29 1.09 7.22
C SER A 91 -16.95 -0.04 6.42
N LEU A 92 -16.18 -1.01 5.89
CA LEU A 92 -16.71 -2.22 5.24
C LEU A 92 -17.51 -3.15 6.16
N SER A 93 -17.45 -2.96 7.48
CA SER A 93 -18.15 -3.83 8.43
C SER A 93 -19.63 -3.45 8.62
N LEU A 94 -20.08 -2.32 8.05
CA LEU A 94 -21.43 -1.77 8.25
C LEU A 94 -22.39 -2.09 7.11
N GLU A 95 -21.96 -2.74 6.03
CA GLU A 95 -22.83 -3.07 4.88
C GLU A 95 -23.32 -4.52 4.86
N ILE A 96 -22.91 -5.37 5.81
CA ILE A 96 -23.31 -6.80 5.85
C ILE A 96 -24.45 -7.06 6.85
N ASP A 97 -24.83 -6.09 7.67
CA ASP A 97 -25.93 -6.19 8.65
C ASP A 97 -27.08 -5.20 8.32
N LYS A 98 -27.60 -5.23 7.09
CA LYS A 98 -28.89 -4.61 6.75
C LYS A 98 -29.77 -5.53 5.92
#